data_AF-A0A453IJD2-F1
#
_entry.id   AF-A0A453IJD2-F1
#
_cell.length_a   1.000
_cell.length_b   1.000
_cell.length_c   1.000
_cell.angle_alpha   90.00
_cell.angle_beta   90.00
_cell.angle_gamma   90.00
#
_symmetry.space_group_name_H-M   'P 1'
#
loop_
_entity.id
_entity.type
_entity.pdbx_description
1 polymer ?
#
loop_
_entity_poly.entity_id
_entity_poly.type
_entity_poly.pdbx_seq_one_letter_code
_entity_poly.pdbx_strand_id
1 'polypeptide(L)' 'LLNIYCNASGQRINHDKSSIFFSKGCPQERRVNIKNTLNVHNESLSDRYLGMPTDVGQSKMGTLKYLRDRVWEKVR' A
#
# COMPACT_ATOMS: atom_id res chain seq x y z
N LEU A 1 9.52 -11.75 11.95
CA LEU A 1 9.38 -10.38 12.52
C LEU A 1 7.92 -10.04 12.84
N LEU A 2 7.01 -10.07 11.87
CA LEU A 2 5.61 -9.69 12.04
C LEU A 2 4.85 -10.55 13.07
N ASN A 3 5.12 -11.86 13.15
CA ASN A 3 4.54 -12.71 14.19
C ASN A 3 4.92 -12.26 15.61
N ILE A 4 6.14 -11.76 15.82
CA ILE A 4 6.59 -11.25 17.13
C ILE A 4 5.80 -9.99 17.49
N TYR A 5 5.62 -9.09 16.52
CA TYR A 5 4.78 -7.89 16.69
C TYR A 5 3.33 -8.25 16.99
N CYS A 6 2.74 -9.21 16.25
CA CYS A 6 1.39 -9.70 16.48
C CYS A 6 1.22 -10.26 17.89
N ASN A 7 2.16 -11.09 18.33
CA ASN A 7 2.13 -11.70 19.66
C ASN A 7 2.27 -10.66 20.78
N ALA A 8 3.13 -9.64 20.59
CA ALA A 8 3.34 -8.59 21.58
C ALA A 8 2.17 -7.58 21.63
N SER A 9 1.56 -7.26 20.49
CA SER A 9 0.47 -6.28 20.39
C SER A 9 -0.93 -6.89 20.58
N GLY A 10 -1.06 -8.22 20.51
CA GLY A 10 -2.35 -8.92 20.47
C GLY A 10 -3.11 -8.75 19.16
N GLN A 11 -2.49 -8.15 18.14
CA GLN A 11 -3.11 -7.90 16.84
C GLN A 11 -2.77 -9.01 15.85
N ARG A 12 -3.61 -9.19 14.83
CA ARG A 12 -3.35 -10.09 13.70
C ARG A 12 -3.25 -9.30 12.40
N ILE A 13 -2.31 -9.70 11.56
CA ILE A 13 -2.13 -9.11 10.23
C ILE A 13 -3.01 -9.86 9.24
N ASN A 14 -3.68 -9.10 8.38
CA ASN A 14 -4.41 -9.65 7.25
C ASN A 14 -3.49 -9.69 6.02
N HIS A 15 -2.95 -10.86 5.71
CA HIS A 15 -2.02 -11.02 4.59
C HIS A 15 -2.69 -10.86 3.22
N ASP A 16 -4.00 -11.07 3.10
CA ASP A 16 -4.74 -10.88 1.85
C ASP A 16 -4.91 -9.40 1.49
N LYS A 17 -5.09 -8.55 2.51
CA LYS A 17 -5.20 -7.09 2.37
C LYS A 17 -3.86 -6.38 2.39
N SER A 18 -2.81 -7.03 2.87
CA SER A 18 -1.48 -6.45 2.97
C SER A 18 -0.72 -6.65 1.66
N SER A 19 -0.17 -5.57 1.11
CA SER A 19 0.69 -5.63 -0.08
C SER A 19 1.99 -4.87 0.15
N ILE A 20 3.01 -5.22 -0.64
CA ILE A 20 4.31 -4.55 -0.64
C ILE A 20 4.51 -3.90 -2.00
N PHE A 21 4.94 -2.65 -1.98
CA PHE A 21 5.35 -1.92 -3.18
C PHE A 21 6.86 -1.67 -3.15
N PHE A 22 7.53 -1.99 -4.26
CA PHE A 22 8.96 -1.72 -4.43
C PHE A 22 9.15 -0.60 -5.46
N SER A 23 9.96 0.41 -5.10
CA SER A 23 10.29 1.49 -6.02
C SER A 23 11.17 1.02 -7.18
N LYS A 24 11.17 1.81 -8.27
CA LYS A 24 12.06 1.58 -9.42
C LYS A 24 13.52 1.63 -8.93
N GLY A 25 14.27 0.56 -9.20
CA GLY A 25 15.67 0.41 -8.78
C GLY A 25 15.91 -0.55 -7.61
N CYS A 26 14.88 -1.12 -6.98
CA CYS A 26 15.08 -2.18 -5.99
C CYS A 26 15.58 -3.49 -6.67
N PRO A 27 16.74 -4.04 -6.28
CA PRO A 27 17.26 -5.30 -6.80
C PRO A 27 16.34 -6.48 -6.50
N GLN A 28 16.24 -7.45 -7.42
CA GLN A 28 15.34 -8.60 -7.28
C GLN A 28 15.63 -9.43 -6.02
N GLU A 29 16.91 -9.65 -5.71
CA GLU A 29 17.35 -10.37 -4.51
C GLU A 29 16.82 -9.73 -3.23
N ARG A 30 16.87 -8.40 -3.15
CA ARG A 30 16.33 -7.63 -2.01
C ARG A 30 14.82 -7.76 -1.91
N ARG A 31 14.10 -7.77 -3.04
CA ARG A 31 12.63 -7.98 -3.05
C ARG A 31 12.28 -9.35 -2.50
N VAL A 32 12.96 -10.39 -2.97
CA VAL A 32 12.74 -11.78 -2.52
C VAL A 32 13.01 -11.92 -1.02
N ASN A 33 14.13 -11.37 -0.55
CA ASN A 33 14.50 -11.41 0.87
C ASN A 33 13.44 -10.72 1.75
N ILE A 34 12.97 -9.53 1.36
CA ILE A 34 11.92 -8.79 2.10
C ILE A 34 10.59 -9.54 2.08
N LYS A 35 10.17 -10.08 0.93
CA LYS A 35 8.94 -10.89 0.84
C LYS A 35 8.97 -12.09 1.78
N ASN A 36 10.09 -12.82 1.80
CA ASN A 36 10.25 -14.00 2.66
C ASN A 36 10.30 -13.62 4.14
N THR A 37 10.95 -12.51 4.49
CA THR A 37 11.05 -12.03 5.88
C THR A 37 9.69 -11.58 6.44
N LEU A 38 8.86 -10.95 5.60
CA LEU A 38 7.54 -10.44 5.99
C LEU A 38 6.41 -11.45 5.72
N ASN A 39 6.67 -12.51 4.97
CA ASN A 39 5.66 -13.49 4.53
C ASN A 39 4.45 -12.81 3.85
N VAL A 40 4.72 -11.76 3.06
CA VAL A 40 3.75 -11.03 2.25
C VAL A 40 4.24 -11.10 0.81
N HIS A 41 3.53 -11.86 -0.02
CA HIS A 41 3.91 -12.09 -1.41
C HIS A 41 3.15 -11.20 -2.40
N ASN A 42 2.12 -10.50 -1.92
CA ASN A 42 1.27 -9.65 -2.73
C ASN A 42 2.03 -8.36 -3.10
N GLU A 43 2.48 -8.27 -4.35
CA GLU A 43 3.08 -7.05 -4.90
C GLU A 43 1.99 -6.24 -5.59
N SER A 44 1.50 -5.21 -4.91
CA SER A 44 0.62 -4.24 -5.54
C SER A 44 0.88 -2.85 -4.99
N LEU A 45 0.81 -1.85 -5.86
CA LEU A 45 0.41 -0.52 -5.42
C LEU A 45 -1.03 -0.67 -4.97
N SER A 46 -1.30 -0.53 -3.67
CA SER A 46 -2.67 -0.28 -3.25
C SER A 46 -3.10 1.00 -3.97
N ASP A 47 -4.07 0.94 -4.90
CA ASP A 47 -4.46 2.13 -5.67
C ASP A 47 -5.02 3.22 -4.77
N ARG A 48 -5.45 2.88 -3.54
CA ARG A 48 -5.95 3.82 -2.54
C ARG A 48 -5.37 3.54 -1.15
N TYR A 49 -4.96 4.61 -0.47
CA TYR A 49 -4.64 4.65 0.94
C TYR A 49 -5.59 5.64 1.63
N LEU A 50 -6.35 5.18 2.63
CA LEU A 50 -7.36 5.98 3.35
C LEU A 50 -8.36 6.72 2.41
N GLY A 51 -8.68 6.10 1.27
CA GLY A 51 -9.59 6.69 0.29
C GLY A 51 -8.97 7.81 -0.56
N MET A 52 -7.65 7.93 -0.61
CA MET A 52 -6.89 8.79 -1.53
C MET A 52 -5.98 7.94 -2.40
N PRO A 53 -5.67 8.34 -3.64
CA PRO A 53 -4.70 7.63 -4.45
C PRO A 53 -3.37 7.48 -3.72
N THR A 54 -2.74 6.31 -3.73
CA THR A 54 -1.44 6.13 -3.04
C THR A 54 -0.32 6.91 -3.74
N ASP A 55 -0.55 7.32 -4.99
CA ASP A 55 0.38 8.11 -5.82
C ASP A 55 0.30 9.64 -5.61
N VAL A 56 -0.22 10.10 -4.46
CA VAL A 56 -0.38 11.53 -4.14
C VAL A 56 0.94 12.33 -4.16
N GLY A 57 2.10 11.67 -4.32
CA GLY A 57 3.41 12.30 -4.51
C GLY A 57 3.91 12.43 -5.96
N GLN A 58 3.54 11.54 -6.90
CA GLN A 58 4.11 11.60 -8.27
C GLN A 58 3.28 12.47 -9.23
N SER A 59 1.98 12.68 -8.96
CA SER A 59 1.14 13.55 -9.79
C SER A 59 0.17 14.39 -8.97
N LYS A 60 0.50 15.68 -8.80
CA LYS A 60 -0.38 16.70 -8.23
C LYS A 60 -1.69 16.82 -9.02
N MET A 61 -1.63 16.58 -10.34
CA MET A 61 -2.78 16.64 -11.26
C MET A 61 -3.77 15.50 -11.04
N GLY A 62 -3.30 14.26 -10.87
CA GLY A 62 -4.17 13.10 -10.63
C GLY A 62 -4.94 13.20 -9.30
N THR A 63 -4.26 13.72 -8.28
CA THR A 63 -4.86 13.94 -6.95
C THR A 63 -5.96 14.98 -6.96
N LEU A 64 -5.74 16.13 -7.64
CA LEU A 64 -6.76 17.18 -7.76
C LEU A 64 -7.97 16.75 -8.57
N LYS A 65 -7.77 15.97 -9.65
CA LYS A 65 -8.86 15.39 -10.43
C LYS A 65 -9.70 14.44 -9.58
N TYR A 66 -9.07 13.50 -8.87
CA TYR A 66 -9.76 12.59 -7.96
C TYR A 66 -10.57 13.32 -6.89
N LEU A 67 -9.99 14.38 -6.29
CA LEU A 67 -10.68 15.17 -5.27
C LEU A 67 -11.91 15.90 -5.85
N ARG A 68 -11.77 16.50 -7.04
CA ARG A 68 -12.88 17.17 -7.74
C ARG A 68 -14.02 16.18 -8.03
N ASP A 69 -13.69 15.04 -8.61
CA ASP A 69 -14.67 14.02 -9.00
C ASP A 69 -15.45 13.50 -7.77
N ARG A 70 -14.75 13.28 -6.65
CA ARG A 70 -15.35 12.84 -5.38
C ARG A 70 -16.24 13.90 -4.73
N VAL A 71 -15.90 15.19 -4.83
CA VAL A 71 -16.76 16.27 -4.33
C VAL A 71 -18.02 16.35 -5.18
N TRP A 72 -17.90 16.24 -6.51
CA TRP A 72 -19.06 16.29 -7.40
C TRP A 72 -20.05 15.13 -7.17
N GLU A 73 -19.53 13.93 -6.90
CA GLU A 73 -20.34 12.75 -6.60
C GLU A 73 -21.16 12.91 -5.29
N LYS A 74 -20.71 13.77 -4.36
CA LYS A 74 -21.42 14.06 -3.10
C LYS A 74 -22.42 15.21 -3.17
N VAL A 75 -22.27 16.11 -4.14
CA VAL A 75 -23.17 17.27 -4.31
C VAL A 75 -24.40 16.89 -5.14
N ARG A 76 -24.31 15.81 -5.92
CA ARG A 76 -25.46 15.16 -6.55
C ARG A 76 -26.22 14.30 -5.54
#